data_AF-A0AAV3XNM3-F1
#
_entry.id   AF-A0AAV3XNM3-F1
#
_cell.length_a   1.000
_cell.length_b   1.000
_cell.length_c   1.000
_cell.angle_alpha   90.00
_cell.angle_beta   90.00
_cell.angle_gamma   90.00
#
_symmetry.space_group_name_H-M   'P 1'
#
loop_
_entity.id
_entity.type
_entity.pdbx_description
1 polymer ?
#
loop_
_entity_poly.entity_id
_entity_poly.type
_entity_poly.pdbx_seq_one_letter_code
_entity_poly.pdbx_strand_id
1 'polypeptide(L)'
;MAITKLTNSGQVAIPSEIIEWLKLKPGDSIDFAIGTDGKVYLQPAKIDVRELSGMLYEEGKKAVSLEEMEEAIAVADLEALLTKVVRQVIKEEMMNLPSKQVQPKETSTQHALEKFMETFGAWEDDRTDEEIIKDIYGSRSFSNSEYSL
;
A
#
# COMPACT_ATOMS: atom_id res chain seq x y z
N MET A 1 -30.71 -12.28 22.45
CA MET A 1 -29.46 -13.08 22.25
C MET A 1 -29.90 -14.34 21.53
N ALA A 2 -29.63 -14.43 20.23
CA ALA A 2 -30.17 -15.49 19.39
C ALA A 2 -29.05 -16.47 19.01
N ILE A 3 -29.31 -17.77 19.14
CA ILE A 3 -28.33 -18.84 18.92
C ILE A 3 -28.79 -19.65 17.72
N THR A 4 -27.94 -19.78 16.71
CA THR A 4 -28.22 -20.54 15.49
C THR A 4 -27.19 -21.62 15.29
N LYS A 5 -27.64 -22.80 14.83
CA LYS A 5 -26.76 -23.93 14.56
C LYS A 5 -26.17 -23.80 13.17
N LEU A 6 -24.86 -24.05 13.07
CA LEU A 6 -24.16 -24.17 11.80
C LEU A 6 -24.70 -25.38 11.04
N THR A 7 -25.07 -25.21 9.78
CA THR A 7 -25.44 -26.34 8.92
C THR A 7 -24.18 -27.03 8.39
N ASN A 8 -24.31 -28.29 7.93
CA ASN A 8 -23.19 -29.02 7.33
C ASN A 8 -22.63 -28.36 6.06
N SER A 9 -23.37 -27.43 5.45
CA SER A 9 -22.92 -26.62 4.30
C SER A 9 -22.15 -25.36 4.71
N GLY A 10 -21.90 -25.14 6.00
CA GLY A 10 -21.26 -23.92 6.50
C GLY A 10 -22.16 -22.69 6.45
N GLN A 11 -23.47 -22.89 6.26
CA GLN A 11 -24.44 -21.79 6.25
C GLN A 11 -24.94 -21.53 7.68
N VAL A 12 -25.08 -20.26 8.02
CA VAL A 12 -25.71 -19.82 9.26
C VAL A 12 -26.99 -19.09 8.88
N ALA A 13 -28.12 -19.57 9.40
CA ALA A 13 -29.38 -18.86 9.27
C ALA A 13 -29.35 -17.63 10.19
N ILE A 14 -29.70 -16.46 9.68
CA ILE A 14 -29.81 -15.25 10.49
C ILE A 14 -31.19 -15.25 11.15
N PRO A 15 -31.29 -15.16 12.49
CA PRO A 15 -32.57 -15.03 13.20
C PRO A 15 -33.41 -13.85 12.69
N SER A 16 -34.73 -14.03 12.66
CA SER A 16 -35.67 -12.98 12.23
C SER A 16 -35.51 -11.67 13.00
N GLU A 17 -35.22 -11.75 14.30
CA GLU A 17 -34.94 -10.58 15.17
C GLU A 17 -33.81 -9.70 14.61
N ILE A 18 -32.76 -10.31 14.05
CA ILE A 18 -31.60 -9.60 13.50
C ILE A 18 -31.93 -9.05 12.11
N ILE A 19 -32.69 -9.80 11.30
CA ILE A 19 -33.17 -9.37 9.98
C ILE A 19 -34.04 -8.11 10.11
N GLU A 20 -34.99 -8.11 11.05
CA GLU A 20 -35.87 -6.97 11.32
C GLU A 20 -35.09 -5.77 11.84
N TRP A 21 -34.13 -5.99 12.75
CA TRP A 21 -33.31 -4.92 13.31
C TRP A 21 -32.41 -4.26 12.26
N LEU A 22 -31.79 -5.05 11.38
CA LEU A 22 -30.97 -4.56 10.27
C LEU A 22 -31.80 -4.16 9.03
N LYS A 23 -33.13 -4.36 9.06
CA LYS A 23 -34.06 -4.12 7.94
C LYS A 23 -33.64 -4.78 6.62
N LEU A 24 -33.02 -5.96 6.71
CA LEU A 24 -32.52 -6.70 5.55
C LEU A 24 -33.68 -7.26 4.71
N LYS A 25 -33.56 -7.13 3.38
CA LYS A 25 -34.48 -7.72 2.40
C LYS A 25 -33.83 -8.93 1.72
N PRO A 26 -34.62 -9.91 1.24
CA PRO A 26 -34.09 -11.00 0.44
C PRO A 26 -33.36 -10.47 -0.80
N GLY A 27 -32.06 -10.77 -0.92
CA GLY A 27 -31.18 -10.27 -1.98
C GLY A 27 -30.19 -9.20 -1.54
N ASP A 28 -30.32 -8.67 -0.32
CA ASP A 28 -29.35 -7.72 0.23
C ASP A 28 -28.00 -8.41 0.50
N SER A 29 -26.92 -7.71 0.15
CA SER A 29 -25.57 -8.17 0.42
C SER A 29 -25.17 -7.82 1.85
N ILE A 30 -24.54 -8.78 2.53
CA ILE A 30 -24.09 -8.65 3.92
C ILE A 30 -22.57 -8.77 3.93
N ASP A 31 -21.92 -7.86 4.63
CA ASP A 31 -20.49 -7.87 4.85
C ASP A 31 -20.15 -8.42 6.26
N PHE A 32 -19.10 -9.21 6.32
CA PHE A 32 -18.63 -9.88 7.52
C PHE A 32 -17.23 -9.37 7.86
N ALA A 33 -17.11 -8.59 8.94
CA ALA A 33 -15.84 -8.06 9.40
C ALA A 33 -15.39 -8.75 10.69
N ILE A 34 -14.12 -9.07 10.80
CA ILE A 34 -13.53 -9.63 12.03
C ILE A 34 -12.86 -8.48 12.78
N GLY A 35 -13.35 -8.17 13.98
CA GLY A 35 -12.74 -7.16 14.84
C GLY A 35 -11.47 -7.66 15.53
N THR A 36 -10.70 -6.72 16.06
CA THR A 36 -9.49 -7.00 16.86
C THR A 36 -9.79 -7.73 18.18
N ASP A 37 -11.05 -7.73 18.60
CA ASP A 37 -11.55 -8.48 19.76
C ASP A 37 -11.90 -9.94 19.43
N GLY A 38 -11.67 -10.37 18.17
CA GLY A 38 -11.98 -11.71 17.70
C GLY A 38 -13.47 -11.96 17.44
N LYS A 39 -14.32 -10.92 17.52
CA LYS A 39 -15.73 -11.05 17.19
C LYS A 39 -15.97 -10.82 15.71
N VAL A 40 -16.98 -11.51 15.19
CA VAL A 40 -17.48 -11.30 13.82
C VAL A 40 -18.63 -10.32 13.87
N TYR A 41 -18.48 -9.23 13.12
CA TYR A 41 -19.49 -8.21 12.92
C TYR A 41 -20.20 -8.46 11.60
N LEU A 42 -21.51 -8.22 11.62
CA LEU A 42 -22.37 -8.37 10.46
C LEU A 42 -22.93 -6.99 10.13
N GLN A 43 -22.65 -6.49 8.94
CA GLN A 43 -23.13 -5.19 8.47
C GLN A 43 -23.76 -5.28 7.07
N PRO A 44 -24.81 -4.50 6.76
CA PRO A 44 -25.33 -4.41 5.40
C PRO A 44 -24.25 -3.83 4.47
N ALA A 45 -23.95 -4.51 3.36
CA ALA A 45 -22.87 -4.09 2.43
C ALA A 45 -23.29 -2.95 1.50
N LYS A 46 -24.60 -2.79 1.26
CA LYS A 46 -25.15 -1.73 0.41
C LYS A 46 -26.27 -1.03 1.17
N ILE A 47 -25.96 0.15 1.68
CA ILE A 47 -26.97 1.11 2.12
C ILE A 47 -27.29 1.95 0.88
N ASP A 48 -28.57 2.10 0.54
CA ASP A 48 -28.96 3.00 -0.55
C ASP A 48 -28.54 4.42 -0.15
N VAL A 49 -27.73 5.08 -0.99
CA VAL A 49 -27.23 6.45 -0.75
C VAL A 49 -28.39 7.43 -0.52
N ARG A 50 -29.59 7.13 -1.04
CA ARG A 50 -30.80 7.90 -0.80
C ARG A 50 -31.23 7.89 0.67
N GLU A 51 -30.96 6.82 1.42
CA GLU A 51 -31.24 6.76 2.87
C GLU A 51 -30.32 7.68 3.67
N LEU A 52 -29.16 8.07 3.11
CA LEU A 52 -28.24 9.04 3.70
C LEU A 52 -28.61 10.49 3.34
N SER A 53 -29.58 10.70 2.45
CA SER A 53 -29.98 12.05 2.04
C SER A 53 -30.56 12.84 3.22
N GLY A 54 -30.03 14.05 3.44
CA GLY A 54 -30.44 14.92 4.53
C GLY A 54 -29.81 14.62 5.90
N MET A 55 -29.03 13.55 6.07
CA MET A 55 -28.34 13.28 7.35
C MET A 55 -27.30 14.36 7.72
N LEU A 56 -26.76 15.06 6.72
CA LEU A 56 -25.78 16.14 6.90
C LEU A 56 -26.44 17.54 6.86
N TYR A 57 -27.78 17.60 6.83
CA TYR A 57 -28.52 18.86 6.87
C TYR A 57 -28.50 19.45 8.28
N GLU A 58 -28.05 20.69 8.40
CA GLU A 58 -28.12 21.47 9.64
C GLU A 58 -28.90 22.76 9.36
N GLU A 59 -29.85 23.09 10.23
CA GLU A 59 -30.66 24.30 10.10
C GLU A 59 -29.76 25.55 10.18
N GLY A 60 -29.83 26.42 9.16
CA GLY A 60 -29.00 27.62 9.07
C GLY A 60 -27.63 27.43 8.41
N LYS A 61 -27.28 26.22 7.96
CA LYS A 61 -26.06 26.00 7.17
C LYS A 61 -26.17 26.70 5.82
N LYS A 62 -25.23 27.60 5.53
CA LYS A 62 -25.15 28.25 4.22
C LYS A 62 -24.82 27.21 3.15
N ALA A 63 -25.48 27.32 2.00
CA ALA A 63 -25.12 26.53 0.83
C ALA A 63 -23.69 26.90 0.43
N VAL A 64 -22.83 25.89 0.39
CA VAL A 64 -21.42 26.01 0.00
C VAL A 64 -21.37 26.00 -1.54
N SER A 65 -20.56 26.86 -2.16
CA SER A 65 -20.38 26.83 -3.62
C SER A 65 -19.52 25.64 -4.04
N LEU A 66 -19.56 25.27 -5.33
CA LEU A 66 -18.72 24.18 -5.83
C LEU A 66 -17.23 24.50 -5.70
N GLU A 67 -16.86 25.76 -5.91
CA GLU A 67 -15.49 26.25 -5.78
C GLU A 67 -14.99 26.11 -4.33
N GLU A 68 -15.83 26.46 -3.35
CA GLU A 68 -15.52 26.29 -1.92
C GLU A 68 -15.41 24.80 -1.53
N MET A 69 -16.20 23.91 -2.15
CA MET A 69 -16.07 22.46 -1.95
C MET A 69 -14.78 21.92 -2.56
N GLU A 70 -14.44 22.35 -3.77
CA GLU A 70 -13.20 21.95 -4.46
C GLU A 70 -11.97 22.44 -3.70
N GLU A 71 -11.99 23.66 -3.16
CA GLU A 71 -10.90 24.19 -2.32
C GLU A 71 -10.73 23.40 -1.02
N ALA A 72 -11.83 22.97 -0.37
CA ALA A 72 -11.78 22.14 0.83
C ALA A 72 -11.26 20.71 0.57
N ILE A 73 -11.53 20.15 -0.62
CA ILE A 73 -11.03 18.83 -1.03
C ILE A 73 -9.57 18.93 -1.48
N ALA A 74 -9.17 20.07 -2.03
CA ALA A 74 -7.86 20.26 -2.62
C ALA A 74 -6.78 20.45 -1.54
N VAL A 75 -5.88 19.48 -1.51
CA VAL A 75 -4.48 19.58 -1.05
C VAL A 75 -4.23 19.38 0.44
N ALA A 76 -4.93 20.05 1.36
CA ALA A 76 -4.51 20.06 2.78
C ALA A 76 -4.60 18.69 3.47
N ASP A 77 -5.70 17.96 3.28
CA ASP A 77 -5.91 16.65 3.93
C ASP A 77 -5.16 15.51 3.22
N LEU A 78 -4.93 15.65 1.92
CA LEU A 78 -4.25 14.63 1.12
C LEU A 78 -2.75 14.58 1.47
N GLU A 79 -2.11 15.72 1.67
CA GLU A 79 -0.69 15.78 2.08
C GLU A 79 -0.46 15.17 3.47
N ALA A 80 -1.38 15.41 4.41
CA ALA A 80 -1.32 14.84 5.76
C ALA A 80 -1.53 13.32 5.73
N LEU A 81 -2.49 12.83 4.94
CA LEU A 81 -2.72 11.39 4.75
C LEU A 81 -1.54 10.72 4.05
N LEU A 82 -0.99 11.34 3.00
CA LEU A 82 0.13 10.81 2.24
C LEU A 82 1.39 10.74 3.11
N THR A 83 1.68 11.77 3.91
CA THR A 83 2.79 11.76 4.87
C THR A 83 2.63 10.67 5.92
N LYS A 84 1.40 10.45 6.42
CA LYS A 84 1.11 9.41 7.41
C LYS A 84 1.29 8.00 6.84
N VAL A 85 0.78 7.76 5.63
CA VAL A 85 0.93 6.47 4.93
C VAL A 85 2.40 6.20 4.63
N VAL A 86 3.13 7.17 4.06
CA VAL A 86 4.56 7.02 3.77
C VAL A 86 5.36 6.74 5.03
N ARG A 87 5.13 7.48 6.13
CA ARG A 87 5.80 7.24 7.41
C ARG A 87 5.51 5.84 7.96
N GLN A 88 4.26 5.38 7.83
CA GLN A 88 3.86 4.07 8.31
C GLN A 88 4.51 2.95 7.49
N VAL A 89 4.49 3.04 6.16
CA VAL A 89 5.13 2.07 5.27
C VAL A 89 6.63 2.03 5.52
N ILE A 90 7.31 3.17 5.64
CA ILE A 90 8.75 3.19 5.97
C ILE A 90 9.00 2.52 7.32
N LYS A 91 8.17 2.78 8.33
CA LYS A 91 8.32 2.15 9.65
C LYS A 91 8.09 0.63 9.57
N GLU A 92 7.08 0.19 8.83
CA GLU A 92 6.80 -1.23 8.59
C GLU A 92 7.98 -1.89 7.87
N GLU A 93 8.48 -1.30 6.78
CA GLU A 93 9.65 -1.80 6.04
C GLU A 93 10.94 -1.76 6.88
N MET A 94 11.14 -0.75 7.72
CA MET A 94 12.27 -0.70 8.67
C MET A 94 12.18 -1.76 9.75
N MET A 95 10.96 -2.13 10.18
CA MET A 95 10.74 -3.21 11.14
C MET A 95 10.78 -4.60 10.48
N ASN A 96 10.46 -4.68 9.19
CA ASN A 96 10.36 -5.91 8.42
C ASN A 96 11.61 -6.18 7.56
N LEU A 97 12.59 -5.27 7.58
CA LEU A 97 13.94 -5.53 7.14
C LEU A 97 14.37 -6.82 7.84
N PRO A 98 14.55 -7.94 7.13
CA PRO A 98 15.25 -9.05 7.72
C PRO A 98 16.56 -8.44 8.18
N SER A 99 16.82 -8.56 9.47
CA SER A 99 18.19 -8.56 9.94
C SER A 99 18.83 -9.74 9.22
N LYS A 100 19.25 -9.53 7.97
CA LYS A 100 20.42 -10.19 7.44
C LYS A 100 21.51 -9.61 8.32
N GLN A 101 21.60 -10.20 9.51
CA GLN A 101 22.79 -10.22 10.31
C GLN A 101 23.83 -10.65 9.29
N VAL A 102 24.57 -9.68 8.76
CA VAL A 102 25.93 -9.95 8.37
C VAL A 102 26.60 -10.23 9.70
N GLN A 103 26.42 -11.46 10.18
CA GLN A 103 27.33 -12.05 11.13
C GLN A 103 28.71 -11.83 10.48
N PRO A 104 29.68 -11.23 11.18
CA PRO A 104 31.07 -11.42 10.81
C PRO A 104 31.34 -12.91 11.04
N LYS A 105 30.94 -13.73 10.08
CA LYS A 105 31.27 -15.14 10.05
C LYS A 105 32.68 -15.15 9.52
N GLU A 106 33.63 -15.17 10.43
CA GLU A 106 35.04 -15.45 10.17
C GLU A 106 35.14 -16.67 9.27
N THR A 107 35.14 -16.41 7.96
CA THR A 107 35.33 -17.40 6.91
C THR A 107 36.47 -16.83 6.10
N SER A 108 37.68 -17.04 6.63
CA SER A 108 38.97 -16.92 5.94
C SER A 108 38.91 -16.06 4.66
N THR A 109 38.88 -14.75 4.85
CA THR A 109 38.86 -13.70 3.83
C THR A 109 40.17 -13.60 3.03
N GLN A 110 41.01 -14.64 3.03
CA GLN A 110 42.33 -14.65 2.41
C GLN A 110 42.35 -15.18 0.98
N HIS A 111 41.20 -15.34 0.30
CA HIS A 111 41.26 -15.82 -1.10
C HIS A 111 40.12 -15.39 -2.03
N ALA A 112 38.97 -14.93 -1.53
CA ALA A 112 37.88 -14.52 -2.41
C ALA A 112 38.06 -13.08 -2.95
N LEU A 113 38.49 -12.16 -2.08
CA LEU A 113 38.75 -10.76 -2.45
C LEU A 113 40.08 -10.60 -3.19
N GLU A 114 41.15 -11.29 -2.76
CA GLU A 114 42.44 -11.27 -3.49
C GLU A 114 42.31 -11.80 -4.93
N LYS A 115 41.62 -12.93 -5.13
CA LYS A 115 41.40 -13.49 -6.47
C LYS A 115 40.54 -12.59 -7.36
N PHE A 116 39.61 -11.85 -6.75
CA PHE A 116 38.80 -10.86 -7.46
C PHE A 116 39.65 -9.63 -7.85
N MET A 117 40.49 -9.12 -6.94
CA MET A 117 41.40 -8.00 -7.22
C MET A 117 42.52 -8.36 -8.19
N GLU A 118 43.00 -9.61 -8.23
CA GLU A 118 43.93 -10.08 -9.27
C GLU A 118 43.31 -10.05 -10.67
N THR A 119 42.02 -10.33 -10.79
CA THR A 119 41.33 -10.42 -12.09
C THR A 119 41.04 -9.04 -12.67
N PHE A 120 40.74 -8.06 -11.82
CA PHE A 120 40.28 -6.74 -12.25
C PHE A 120 41.23 -5.58 -11.91
N GLY A 121 42.33 -5.85 -11.19
CA GLY A 121 43.26 -4.83 -10.70
C GLY A 121 42.75 -4.09 -9.46
N ALA A 122 43.56 -3.17 -8.94
CA ALA A 122 43.14 -2.27 -7.87
C ALA A 122 41.97 -1.41 -8.37
N TRP A 123 40.89 -1.36 -7.59
CA TRP A 123 39.76 -0.48 -7.83
C TRP A 123 40.07 0.93 -7.28
N GLU A 124 41.27 1.43 -7.57
CA GLU A 124 41.65 2.82 -7.39
C GLU A 124 41.85 3.37 -8.80
N ASP A 125 40.96 4.29 -9.19
CA ASP A 125 41.00 4.96 -10.48
C ASP A 125 41.45 6.40 -10.23
N ASP A 126 42.72 6.68 -10.51
CA ASP A 126 43.33 8.01 -10.34
C ASP A 126 42.89 9.01 -11.42
N ARG A 127 42.05 8.58 -12.38
CA ARG A 127 41.55 9.43 -13.46
C ARG A 127 40.51 10.41 -12.93
N THR A 128 40.44 11.59 -13.55
CA THR A 128 39.33 12.51 -13.26
C THR A 128 38.02 11.99 -13.83
N ASP A 129 36.90 12.47 -13.30
CA ASP A 129 35.56 12.16 -13.80
C ASP A 129 35.41 12.45 -15.31
N GLU A 130 36.03 13.52 -15.80
CA GLU A 130 36.05 13.88 -17.22
C GLU A 130 36.74 12.82 -18.10
N GLU A 131 37.85 12.25 -17.63
CA GLU A 131 38.61 11.22 -18.34
C GLU A 131 37.86 9.90 -18.38
N ILE A 132 37.19 9.53 -17.28
CA ILE A 132 36.35 8.33 -17.19
C ILE A 132 35.16 8.45 -18.15
N ILE A 133 34.48 9.60 -18.17
CA ILE A 133 33.36 9.86 -19.09
C ILE A 133 33.83 9.70 -20.54
N LYS A 134 34.97 10.32 -20.89
CA LYS A 134 35.50 10.28 -22.25
C LYS A 134 35.84 8.85 -22.71
N ASP A 135 36.40 8.03 -21.84
CA ASP A 135 36.72 6.63 -22.13
C ASP A 135 35.47 5.77 -22.38
N ILE A 136 34.43 5.96 -21.56
CA ILE A 136 33.14 5.26 -21.73
C ILE A 136 32.47 5.64 -23.05
N TYR A 137 32.45 6.94 -23.39
CA TYR A 137 31.87 7.40 -24.65
C TYR A 137 32.74 7.05 -25.87
N GLY A 138 34.06 6.98 -25.71
CA GLY A 138 34.99 6.53 -26.76
C GLY A 138 34.90 5.02 -27.03
N SER A 139 34.60 4.23 -26.00
CA SER A 139 34.48 2.77 -26.09
C SER A 139 33.10 2.28 -26.52
N ARG A 140 32.08 3.16 -26.52
CA ARG A 140 30.77 2.84 -27.10
C ARG A 140 30.85 2.90 -28.63
N SER A 141 30.88 1.74 -29.27
CA SER A 141 30.51 1.65 -30.69
C SER A 141 29.05 2.07 -30.85
N PHE A 142 28.78 3.17 -31.55
CA PHE A 142 27.43 3.52 -31.97
C PHE A 142 26.93 2.45 -32.94
N SER A 143 26.02 1.57 -32.49
CA SER A 143 25.25 0.71 -33.38
C SER A 143 24.30 1.61 -34.16
N ASN A 144 24.72 2.03 -35.36
CA ASN A 144 23.90 2.83 -36.26
C ASN A 144 22.81 1.94 -36.87
N SER A 145 21.71 1.72 -36.15
CA SER A 145 20.50 1.19 -36.77
C SER A 145 19.88 2.31 -37.60
N GLU A 146 20.18 2.32 -38.90
CA GLU A 146 19.52 3.20 -39.85
C GLU A 146 18.01 2.93 -39.84
N TYR A 147 17.23 3.90 -39.38
CA TYR A 147 15.80 3.95 -39.66
C TYR A 147 15.64 4.56 -41.05
N SER A 148 15.35 3.72 -42.05
CA SER A 148 14.84 4.20 -43.34
C SER A 148 13.39 4.62 -43.17
N LEU A 149 13.11 5.87 -43.55
CA LEU A 149 11.74 6.41 -43.74
C LEU A 149 11.02 5.70 -44.88
#